data_AF-A0A3Q4BLT0-F1
#
_entry.id   AF-A0A3Q4BLT0-F1
#
_cell.length_a   1.000
_cell.length_b   1.000
_cell.length_c   1.000
_cell.angle_alpha   90.00
_cell.angle_beta   90.00
_cell.angle_gamma   90.00
#
_symmetry.space_group_name_H-M   'P 1'
#
loop_
_entity.id
_entity.type
_entity.pdbx_description
1 polymer ?
#
loop_
_entity_poly.entity_id
_entity_poly.type
_entity_poly.pdbx_seq_one_letter_code
_entity_poly.pdbx_strand_id
1 'polypeptide(L)'
;QPPKNKGKSKTSAKTRTPTLLDGLTQEELSKEQLEEHIVHLREELEREREERNYFQLERDRMHSFREITERQLEEAKAELKNLDKEVEAEEGHHQVELKVYKQKMKHLLCEHQNMILELKADRLASAEVMQKEQEQLETKFHKQINTILKHAEEMTKTRKSWEKHVNVSVDVNAKYEKKMELLPQELDNMSKYQISESENHWNSHVVALIEDHNKALSEMNALVNHMQHDVDINCSLQTQITDMKMKQKEKEKDLVSVLLDNKRLTDFLLNVEEEIAGYEKKMKCYSKGLHVGEAIEKAKNKELNDLKSDYDTLEQLFTELQLERDELYKSFSQRIQKVQHKGDVKNELLERKVKALTDSLEEMQAQLCSVLSASNMDQTALDGITNRIEVLNDSIKNLQYKKARKELLLKYESKQRALGVPVEEICAKPIENILTSGTHGHHQMLSAPLRCFSRPSV
;
A
#
# COMPACT_ATOMS: atom_id res chain seq x y z
N GLN A 1 77.16 -116.44 45.19
CA GLN A 1 77.43 -117.81 45.68
C GLN A 1 77.35 -118.77 44.50
N PRO A 2 78.41 -119.51 44.16
CA PRO A 2 78.27 -120.84 43.56
C PRO A 2 78.50 -121.91 44.65
N PRO A 3 77.83 -123.08 44.60
CA PRO A 3 78.07 -124.13 45.59
C PRO A 3 79.30 -124.98 45.21
N LYS A 4 80.07 -125.30 46.24
CA LYS A 4 81.11 -126.34 46.28
C LYS A 4 80.46 -127.70 46.57
N ASN A 5 80.98 -128.78 45.97
CA ASN A 5 81.28 -130.09 46.59
C ASN A 5 81.89 -131.00 45.50
N LYS A 6 83.12 -131.54 45.59
CA LYS A 6 83.72 -132.54 46.51
C LYS A 6 83.07 -133.94 46.47
N GLY A 7 83.88 -134.93 46.05
CA GLY A 7 83.71 -136.37 46.30
C GLY A 7 84.43 -137.24 45.24
N LYS A 8 85.71 -137.58 45.41
CA LYS A 8 86.29 -138.80 46.03
C LYS A 8 86.24 -140.10 45.18
N SER A 9 87.44 -140.57 44.83
CA SER A 9 87.94 -141.97 44.88
C SER A 9 87.37 -143.02 43.91
N LYS A 10 88.23 -143.64 43.08
CA LYS A 10 88.83 -144.96 43.39
C LYS A 10 89.96 -145.34 42.41
N THR A 11 91.04 -145.86 42.96
CA THR A 11 92.15 -146.55 42.30
C THR A 11 91.72 -147.82 41.58
N SER A 12 92.24 -148.06 40.37
CA SER A 12 92.55 -149.41 39.90
C SER A 12 93.89 -149.40 39.17
N ALA A 13 94.91 -149.93 39.84
CA ALA A 13 96.11 -150.41 39.19
C ALA A 13 95.71 -151.50 38.19
N LYS A 14 96.07 -151.31 36.92
CA LYS A 14 96.14 -152.40 35.96
C LYS A 14 97.27 -152.11 35.00
N THR A 15 98.34 -152.87 35.22
CA THR A 15 99.19 -153.48 34.21
C THR A 15 99.70 -152.52 33.14
N ARG A 16 100.96 -152.12 33.30
CA ARG A 16 101.81 -151.65 32.20
C ARG A 16 101.88 -152.80 31.19
N THR A 17 100.94 -152.85 30.26
CA THR A 17 101.06 -153.69 29.05
C THR A 17 102.34 -153.25 28.34
N PRO A 18 103.15 -154.19 27.83
CA PRO A 18 104.31 -153.82 27.03
C PRO A 18 103.80 -152.97 25.88
N THR A 19 104.38 -151.79 25.69
CA THR A 19 104.13 -150.98 24.50
C THR A 19 104.64 -151.79 23.32
N LEU A 20 103.73 -152.53 22.68
CA LEU A 20 103.93 -153.18 21.40
C LEU A 20 104.08 -152.07 20.37
N LEU A 21 105.33 -151.76 20.02
CA LEU A 21 105.67 -150.93 18.88
C LEU A 21 105.69 -151.85 17.65
N ASP A 22 104.68 -151.70 16.79
CA ASP A 22 104.58 -152.36 15.48
C ASP A 22 105.02 -153.84 15.44
N GLY A 23 104.60 -154.60 16.46
CA GLY A 23 104.75 -156.06 16.50
C GLY A 23 106.13 -156.62 16.86
N LEU A 24 107.14 -155.80 17.19
CA LEU A 24 108.50 -156.30 17.51
C LEU A 24 109.07 -155.70 18.82
N THR A 25 109.76 -156.55 19.58
CA THR A 25 110.33 -156.22 20.90
C THR A 25 111.57 -155.33 20.79
N GLN A 26 111.75 -154.45 21.78
CA GLN A 26 112.84 -153.47 21.91
C GLN A 26 114.27 -154.05 21.78
N GLU A 27 114.43 -155.37 21.87
CA GLU A 27 115.70 -156.10 21.81
C GLU A 27 116.06 -156.64 20.41
N GLU A 28 115.15 -156.54 19.41
CA GLU A 28 115.39 -157.01 18.03
C GLU A 28 115.37 -155.90 16.98
N LEU A 29 114.85 -154.72 17.34
CA LEU A 29 114.91 -153.53 16.50
C LEU A 29 116.36 -153.03 16.47
N SER A 30 116.94 -152.94 15.27
CA SER A 30 118.21 -152.23 15.13
C SER A 30 118.04 -150.83 15.71
N LYS A 31 119.12 -150.25 16.24
CA LYS A 31 119.09 -148.89 16.80
C LYS A 31 118.40 -147.90 15.84
N GLU A 32 118.55 -148.10 14.53
CA GLU A 32 117.93 -147.29 13.48
C GLU A 32 116.39 -147.47 13.42
N GLN A 33 115.86 -148.69 13.56
CA GLN A 33 114.40 -148.94 13.50
C GLN A 33 113.66 -148.40 14.72
N LEU A 34 114.27 -148.49 15.91
CA LEU A 34 113.70 -147.88 17.11
C LEU A 34 113.76 -146.35 17.03
N GLU A 35 114.83 -145.80 16.44
CA GLU A 35 114.95 -144.36 16.14
C GLU A 35 113.87 -143.91 15.13
N GLU A 36 113.60 -144.67 14.08
CA GLU A 36 112.54 -144.39 13.10
C GLU A 36 111.14 -144.40 13.73
N HIS A 37 110.81 -145.37 14.58
CA HIS A 37 109.52 -145.37 15.29
C HIS A 37 109.39 -144.20 16.28
N ILE A 38 110.47 -143.82 16.95
CA ILE A 38 110.49 -142.63 17.82
C ILE A 38 110.25 -141.37 16.97
N VAL A 39 110.81 -141.30 15.77
CA VAL A 39 110.55 -140.21 14.82
C VAL A 39 109.09 -140.23 14.38
N HIS A 40 108.54 -141.36 13.96
CA HIS A 40 107.14 -141.48 13.54
C HIS A 40 106.15 -141.09 14.65
N LEU A 41 106.35 -141.55 15.89
CA LEU A 41 105.50 -141.17 17.03
C LEU A 41 105.63 -139.68 17.38
N ARG A 42 106.80 -139.08 17.20
CA ARG A 42 106.99 -137.63 17.36
C ARG A 42 106.26 -136.86 16.26
N GLU A 43 106.32 -137.35 15.03
CA GLU A 43 105.58 -136.79 13.90
C GLU A 43 104.07 -136.92 14.10
N GLU A 44 103.57 -138.07 14.56
CA GLU A 44 102.14 -138.24 14.92
C GLU A 44 101.71 -137.32 16.06
N LEU A 45 102.52 -137.23 17.11
CA LEU A 45 102.26 -136.31 18.22
C LEU A 45 102.21 -134.85 17.74
N GLU A 46 103.10 -134.48 16.83
CA GLU A 46 103.16 -133.13 16.26
C GLU A 46 101.97 -132.87 15.33
N ARG A 47 101.59 -133.83 14.47
CA ARG A 47 100.36 -133.76 13.66
C ARG A 47 99.11 -133.59 14.53
N GLU A 48 98.95 -134.40 15.58
CA GLU A 48 97.83 -134.29 16.52
C GLU A 48 97.83 -132.95 17.29
N ARG A 49 99.01 -132.36 17.56
CA ARG A 49 99.12 -131.01 18.13
C ARG A 49 98.71 -129.94 17.14
N GLU A 50 99.15 -130.05 15.89
CA GLU A 50 98.77 -129.16 14.80
C GLU A 50 97.26 -129.21 14.53
N GLU A 51 96.66 -130.40 14.50
CA GLU A 51 95.22 -130.60 14.36
C GLU A 51 94.44 -129.99 15.54
N ARG A 52 94.86 -130.25 16.79
CA ARG A 52 94.23 -129.63 17.96
C ARG A 52 94.31 -128.10 17.89
N ASN A 53 95.46 -127.56 17.49
CA ASN A 53 95.65 -126.12 17.34
C ASN A 53 94.74 -125.56 16.23
N TYR A 54 94.65 -126.24 15.09
CA TYR A 54 93.76 -125.90 13.99
C TYR A 54 92.28 -125.87 14.44
N PHE A 55 91.80 -126.92 15.11
CA PHE A 55 90.42 -126.95 15.62
C PHE A 55 90.17 -125.93 16.73
N GLN A 56 91.17 -125.57 17.53
CA GLN A 56 91.07 -124.51 18.53
C GLN A 56 90.91 -123.15 17.85
N LEU A 57 91.75 -122.83 16.87
CA LEU A 57 91.65 -121.60 16.07
C LEU A 57 90.31 -121.51 15.34
N GLU A 58 89.82 -122.61 14.75
CA GLU A 58 88.53 -122.61 14.07
C GLU A 58 87.37 -122.44 15.05
N ARG A 59 87.45 -123.03 16.26
CA ARG A 59 86.45 -122.81 17.32
C ARG A 59 86.44 -121.35 17.78
N ASP A 60 87.61 -120.76 18.04
CA ASP A 60 87.73 -119.36 18.49
C ASP A 60 87.28 -118.40 17.40
N ARG A 61 87.54 -118.73 16.13
CA ARG A 61 87.01 -118.02 14.97
C ARG A 61 85.49 -118.10 14.90
N MET A 62 84.91 -119.28 15.07
CA MET A 62 83.46 -119.48 15.10
C MET A 62 82.79 -118.75 16.28
N HIS A 63 83.41 -118.75 17.47
CA HIS A 63 82.94 -117.97 18.61
C HIS A 63 83.00 -116.47 18.35
N SER A 64 84.11 -115.98 17.81
CA SER A 64 84.26 -114.56 17.45
C SER A 64 83.20 -114.13 16.44
N PHE A 65 82.94 -114.93 15.41
CA PHE A 65 81.86 -114.66 14.45
C PHE A 65 80.47 -114.70 15.11
N ARG A 66 80.22 -115.64 16.02
CA ARG A 66 78.96 -115.67 16.78
C ARG A 66 78.79 -114.42 17.63
N GLU A 67 79.80 -114.01 18.39
CA GLU A 67 79.72 -112.81 19.24
C GLU A 67 79.54 -111.52 18.43
N ILE A 68 80.21 -111.43 17.27
CA ILE A 68 80.04 -110.29 16.35
C ILE A 68 78.61 -110.26 15.81
N THR A 69 78.10 -111.40 15.32
CA THR A 69 76.74 -111.45 14.75
C THR A 69 75.65 -111.24 15.82
N GLU A 70 75.84 -111.72 17.05
CA GLU A 70 74.95 -111.44 18.19
C GLU A 70 74.95 -109.95 18.54
N ARG A 71 76.11 -109.29 18.60
CA ARG A 71 76.19 -107.83 18.82
C ARG A 71 75.51 -107.05 17.71
N GLN A 72 75.77 -107.40 16.45
CA GLN A 72 75.13 -106.75 15.29
C GLN A 72 73.61 -106.94 15.30
N LEU A 73 73.12 -108.11 15.72
CA LEU A 73 71.70 -108.36 15.86
C LEU A 73 71.07 -107.51 16.98
N GLU A 74 71.73 -107.39 18.13
CA GLU A 74 71.24 -106.54 19.22
C GLU A 74 71.28 -105.04 18.88
N GLU A 75 72.31 -104.59 18.16
CA GLU A 75 72.40 -103.23 17.62
C GLU A 75 71.25 -102.95 16.64
N ALA A 76 71.02 -103.83 15.67
CA ALA A 76 69.91 -103.70 14.72
C ALA A 76 68.53 -103.72 15.41
N LYS A 77 68.34 -104.55 16.45
CA LYS A 77 67.10 -104.55 17.26
C LYS A 77 66.92 -103.24 18.02
N ALA A 78 67.99 -102.67 18.57
CA ALA A 78 67.94 -101.40 19.29
C ALA A 78 67.64 -100.23 18.34
N GLU A 79 68.25 -100.22 17.15
CA GLU A 79 67.95 -99.27 16.07
C GLU A 79 66.48 -99.35 15.63
N LEU A 80 65.97 -100.56 15.38
CA LEU A 80 64.56 -100.77 15.03
C LEU A 80 63.63 -100.19 16.10
N LYS A 81 63.91 -100.49 17.39
CA LYS A 81 63.10 -99.96 18.50
C LYS A 81 63.18 -98.44 18.65
N ASN A 82 64.31 -97.83 18.30
CA ASN A 82 64.44 -96.38 18.31
C ASN A 82 63.64 -95.76 17.15
N LEU A 83 63.70 -96.38 15.97
CA LEU A 83 62.93 -95.96 14.80
C LEU A 83 61.42 -96.08 15.07
N ASP A 84 60.96 -97.17 15.69
CA ASP A 84 59.56 -97.34 16.07
C ASP A 84 59.09 -96.22 17.01
N LYS A 85 59.90 -95.85 18.01
CA LYS A 85 59.58 -94.72 18.91
C LYS A 85 59.57 -93.37 18.21
N GLU A 86 60.46 -93.17 17.25
CA GLU A 86 60.51 -91.94 16.45
C GLU A 86 59.26 -91.82 15.57
N VAL A 87 58.82 -92.93 14.95
CA VAL A 87 57.56 -93.00 14.22
C VAL A 87 56.37 -92.70 15.15
N GLU A 88 56.29 -93.33 16.32
CA GLU A 88 55.23 -93.04 17.30
C GLU A 88 55.22 -91.55 17.75
N ALA A 89 56.40 -90.96 17.95
CA ALA A 89 56.51 -89.56 18.33
C ALA A 89 56.03 -88.63 17.20
N GLU A 90 56.45 -88.89 15.96
CA GLU A 90 56.05 -88.10 14.79
C GLU A 90 54.55 -88.25 14.49
N GLU A 91 53.99 -89.45 14.63
CA GLU A 91 52.53 -89.67 14.57
C GLU A 91 51.79 -88.84 15.63
N GLY A 92 52.34 -88.78 16.85
CA GLY A 92 51.84 -87.94 17.93
C GLY A 92 51.87 -86.44 17.57
N HIS A 93 52.99 -85.97 17.01
CA HIS A 93 53.13 -84.59 16.53
C HIS A 93 52.12 -84.28 15.41
N HIS A 94 52.01 -85.16 14.41
CA HIS A 94 51.06 -85.00 13.31
C HIS A 94 49.61 -84.95 13.78
N GLN A 95 49.22 -85.77 14.78
CA GLN A 95 47.88 -85.71 15.37
C GLN A 95 47.59 -84.38 16.07
N VAL A 96 48.59 -83.81 16.74
CA VAL A 96 48.45 -82.48 17.38
C VAL A 96 48.32 -81.39 16.32
N GLU A 97 49.15 -81.43 15.27
CA GLU A 97 49.05 -80.49 14.15
C GLU A 97 47.69 -80.54 13.47
N LEU A 98 47.15 -81.73 13.19
CA LEU A 98 45.81 -81.90 12.63
C LEU A 98 44.73 -81.28 13.52
N LYS A 99 44.84 -81.41 14.86
CA LYS A 99 43.92 -80.77 15.81
C LYS A 99 44.04 -79.25 15.76
N VAL A 100 45.27 -78.71 15.69
CA VAL A 100 45.51 -77.27 15.56
C VAL A 100 44.95 -76.73 14.23
N TYR A 101 45.21 -77.39 13.11
CA TYR A 101 44.66 -77.00 11.81
C TYR A 101 43.13 -77.05 11.80
N LYS A 102 42.52 -78.08 12.39
CA LYS A 102 41.07 -78.18 12.55
C LYS A 102 40.52 -77.01 13.38
N GLN A 103 41.19 -76.62 14.46
CA GLN A 103 40.77 -75.49 15.28
C GLN A 103 40.94 -74.15 14.55
N LYS A 104 42.05 -73.96 13.82
CA LYS A 104 42.27 -72.78 12.96
C LYS A 104 41.19 -72.65 11.90
N MET A 105 40.81 -73.74 11.24
CA MET A 105 39.73 -73.74 10.26
C MET A 105 38.38 -73.35 10.88
N LYS A 106 38.05 -73.91 12.06
CA LYS A 106 36.83 -73.52 12.79
C LYS A 106 36.84 -72.04 13.15
N HIS A 107 37.95 -71.52 13.63
CA HIS A 107 38.08 -70.11 13.98
C HIS A 107 37.89 -69.21 12.75
N LEU A 108 38.57 -69.51 11.64
CA LEU A 108 38.44 -68.77 10.38
C LEU A 108 36.99 -68.76 9.87
N LEU A 109 36.28 -69.89 9.96
CA LEU A 109 34.87 -69.98 9.59
C LEU A 109 33.98 -69.12 10.50
N CYS A 110 34.22 -69.15 11.82
CA CYS A 110 33.50 -68.28 12.75
C CYS A 110 33.78 -66.79 12.50
N GLU A 111 35.03 -66.42 12.24
CA GLU A 111 35.41 -65.04 11.90
C GLU A 111 34.73 -64.57 10.62
N HIS A 112 34.76 -65.38 9.55
CA HIS A 112 34.07 -65.07 8.30
C HIS A 112 32.57 -64.91 8.52
N GLN A 113 31.95 -65.78 9.31
CA GLN A 113 30.53 -65.71 9.59
C GLN A 113 30.16 -64.47 10.41
N ASN A 114 30.98 -64.10 11.40
CA ASN A 114 30.82 -62.86 12.16
C ASN A 114 30.98 -61.64 11.26
N MET A 115 32.01 -61.59 10.41
CA MET A 115 32.23 -60.50 9.47
C MET A 115 31.05 -60.34 8.50
N ILE A 116 30.48 -61.44 8.00
CA ILE A 116 29.27 -61.41 7.17
C ILE A 116 28.06 -60.85 7.95
N LEU A 117 27.91 -61.20 9.22
CA LEU A 117 26.83 -60.69 10.07
C LEU A 117 26.99 -59.20 10.36
N GLU A 118 28.20 -58.75 10.68
CA GLU A 118 28.53 -57.33 10.87
C GLU A 118 28.26 -56.52 9.61
N LEU A 119 28.77 -56.95 8.45
CA LEU A 119 28.52 -56.27 7.17
C LEU A 119 27.03 -56.21 6.81
N LYS A 120 26.26 -57.26 7.15
CA LYS A 120 24.80 -57.25 6.96
C LYS A 120 24.12 -56.26 7.91
N ALA A 121 24.54 -56.21 9.17
CA ALA A 121 24.02 -55.26 10.15
C ALA A 121 24.33 -53.81 9.75
N ASP A 122 25.56 -53.53 9.34
CA ASP A 122 26.00 -52.21 8.86
C ASP A 122 25.21 -51.77 7.63
N ARG A 123 24.97 -52.70 6.68
CA ARG A 123 24.15 -52.42 5.51
C ARG A 123 22.71 -52.08 5.88
N LEU A 124 22.11 -52.80 6.83
CA LEU A 124 20.74 -52.53 7.29
C LEU A 124 20.66 -51.19 8.04
N ALA A 125 21.61 -50.91 8.93
CA ALA A 125 21.69 -49.64 9.63
C ALA A 125 21.87 -48.46 8.67
N SER A 126 22.76 -48.61 7.68
CA SER A 126 22.95 -47.62 6.62
C SER A 126 21.67 -47.40 5.80
N ALA A 127 20.97 -48.46 5.41
CA ALA A 127 19.70 -48.37 4.69
C ALA A 127 18.61 -47.68 5.52
N GLU A 128 18.52 -47.97 6.83
CA GLU A 128 17.56 -47.33 7.72
C GLU A 128 17.83 -45.83 7.90
N VAL A 129 19.11 -45.45 8.00
CA VAL A 129 19.51 -44.02 8.04
C VAL A 129 19.12 -43.33 6.74
N MET A 130 19.45 -43.91 5.58
CA MET A 130 19.07 -43.36 4.26
C MET A 130 17.55 -43.23 4.11
N GLN A 131 16.79 -44.22 4.59
CA GLN A 131 15.33 -44.15 4.56
C GLN A 131 14.79 -43.02 5.44
N LYS A 132 15.30 -42.86 6.68
CA LYS A 132 14.91 -41.76 7.57
C LYS A 132 15.24 -40.39 6.98
N GLU A 133 16.40 -40.25 6.34
CA GLU A 133 16.78 -39.01 5.65
C GLU A 133 15.85 -38.70 4.48
N GLN A 134 15.49 -39.71 3.69
CA GLN A 134 14.54 -39.59 2.59
C GLN A 134 13.15 -39.15 3.09
N GLU A 135 12.61 -39.80 4.13
CA GLU A 135 11.32 -39.44 4.74
C GLU A 135 11.33 -38.00 5.30
N GLN A 136 12.44 -37.58 5.92
CA GLN A 136 12.60 -36.19 6.36
C GLN A 136 12.63 -35.20 5.20
N LEU A 137 13.26 -35.55 4.08
CA LEU A 137 13.31 -34.71 2.90
C LEU A 137 11.93 -34.60 2.24
N GLU A 138 11.23 -35.72 2.10
CA GLU A 138 9.86 -35.78 1.55
C GLU A 138 8.87 -34.97 2.39
N THR A 139 8.95 -35.07 3.73
CA THR A 139 8.09 -34.27 4.62
C THR A 139 8.41 -32.78 4.52
N LYS A 140 9.68 -32.38 4.35
CA LYS A 140 10.06 -30.98 4.08
C LYS A 140 9.51 -30.50 2.74
N PHE A 141 9.63 -31.29 1.68
CA PHE A 141 9.07 -30.94 0.36
C PHE A 141 7.55 -30.84 0.39
N HIS A 142 6.84 -31.77 1.04
CA HIS A 142 5.39 -31.69 1.20
C HIS A 142 4.97 -30.41 1.94
N LYS A 143 5.70 -30.01 3.00
CA LYS A 143 5.45 -28.75 3.70
C LYS A 143 5.65 -27.55 2.77
N GLN A 144 6.74 -27.52 2.00
CA GLN A 144 7.02 -26.45 1.03
C GLN A 144 5.95 -26.36 -0.07
N ILE A 145 5.56 -27.49 -0.67
CA ILE A 145 4.49 -27.55 -1.68
C ILE A 145 3.18 -27.03 -1.09
N ASN A 146 2.82 -27.45 0.12
CA ASN A 146 1.61 -26.95 0.79
C ASN A 146 1.65 -25.44 1.07
N THR A 147 2.81 -24.89 1.44
CA THR A 147 2.96 -23.43 1.59
C THR A 147 2.83 -22.69 0.26
N ILE A 148 3.40 -23.23 -0.82
CA ILE A 148 3.29 -22.66 -2.17
C ILE A 148 1.83 -22.69 -2.64
N LEU A 149 1.12 -23.79 -2.43
CA LEU A 149 -0.29 -23.92 -2.78
C LEU A 149 -1.17 -22.93 -2.02
N LYS A 150 -0.96 -22.77 -0.71
CA LYS A 150 -1.67 -21.75 0.10
C LYS A 150 -1.40 -20.34 -0.41
N HIS A 151 -0.14 -20.01 -0.69
CA HIS A 151 0.23 -18.72 -1.24
C HIS A 151 -0.40 -18.49 -2.63
N ALA A 152 -0.43 -19.51 -3.50
CA ALA A 152 -1.10 -19.43 -4.79
C ALA A 152 -2.61 -19.17 -4.64
N GLU A 153 -3.27 -19.83 -3.69
CA GLU A 153 -4.68 -19.60 -3.39
C GLU A 153 -4.93 -18.14 -2.92
N GLU A 154 -4.10 -17.63 -2.01
CA GLU A 154 -4.15 -16.23 -1.56
C GLU A 154 -3.92 -15.24 -2.71
N MET A 155 -2.93 -15.49 -3.56
CA MET A 155 -2.68 -14.68 -4.76
C MET A 155 -3.88 -14.66 -5.71
N THR A 156 -4.56 -15.79 -5.90
CA THR A 156 -5.78 -15.83 -6.72
C THR A 156 -6.94 -15.08 -6.08
N LYS A 157 -7.11 -15.12 -4.75
CA LYS A 157 -8.12 -14.34 -4.02
C LYS A 157 -7.85 -12.84 -4.17
N THR A 158 -6.61 -12.41 -3.94
CA THR A 158 -6.18 -11.02 -4.09
C THR A 158 -6.35 -10.54 -5.53
N ARG A 159 -5.99 -11.35 -6.53
CA ARG A 159 -6.24 -11.02 -7.94
C ARG A 159 -7.73 -10.82 -8.22
N LYS A 160 -8.60 -11.73 -7.75
CA LYS A 160 -10.06 -11.60 -7.92
C LYS A 160 -10.63 -10.35 -7.24
N SER A 161 -10.12 -9.95 -6.07
CA SER A 161 -10.55 -8.71 -5.42
C SER A 161 -10.09 -7.48 -6.21
N TRP A 162 -8.85 -7.46 -6.72
CA TRP A 162 -8.37 -6.38 -7.56
C TRP A 162 -9.16 -6.25 -8.85
N GLU A 163 -9.47 -7.37 -9.51
CA GLU A 163 -10.29 -7.38 -10.73
C GLU A 163 -11.69 -6.79 -10.48
N LYS A 164 -12.32 -7.12 -9.34
CA LYS A 164 -13.57 -6.46 -8.92
C LYS A 164 -13.41 -4.95 -8.72
N HIS A 165 -12.34 -4.51 -8.05
CA HIS A 165 -12.07 -3.08 -7.86
C HIS A 165 -11.82 -2.35 -9.17
N VAL A 166 -11.08 -2.96 -10.10
CA VAL A 166 -10.84 -2.41 -11.44
C VAL A 166 -12.15 -2.28 -12.20
N ASN A 167 -13.00 -3.31 -12.21
CA ASN A 167 -14.31 -3.25 -12.87
C ASN A 167 -15.20 -2.14 -12.28
N VAL A 168 -15.25 -2.00 -10.94
CA VAL A 168 -15.98 -0.91 -10.30
C VAL A 168 -15.40 0.45 -10.69
N SER A 169 -14.08 0.59 -10.76
CA SER A 169 -13.42 1.83 -11.20
C SER A 169 -13.78 2.18 -12.65
N VAL A 170 -13.79 1.18 -13.55
CA VAL A 170 -14.21 1.35 -14.96
C VAL A 170 -15.68 1.80 -15.03
N ASP A 171 -16.59 1.17 -14.28
CA ASP A 171 -18.00 1.56 -14.23
C ASP A 171 -18.20 2.99 -13.70
N VAL A 172 -17.42 3.37 -12.69
CA VAL A 172 -17.43 4.72 -12.12
C VAL A 172 -16.91 5.74 -13.14
N ASN A 173 -15.79 5.46 -13.80
CA ASN A 173 -15.23 6.31 -14.84
C ASN A 173 -16.21 6.49 -15.99
N ALA A 174 -16.85 5.43 -16.49
CA ALA A 174 -17.85 5.51 -17.55
C ALA A 174 -19.05 6.40 -17.16
N LYS A 175 -19.49 6.37 -15.89
CA LYS A 175 -20.53 7.28 -15.38
C LYS A 175 -20.06 8.74 -15.36
N TYR A 176 -18.82 9.00 -14.97
CA TYR A 176 -18.26 10.35 -14.93
C TYR A 176 -17.99 10.90 -16.34
N GLU A 177 -17.54 10.07 -17.26
CA GLU A 177 -17.37 10.41 -18.68
C GLU A 177 -18.71 10.81 -19.30
N LYS A 178 -19.76 10.00 -19.10
CA LYS A 178 -21.12 10.37 -19.53
C LYS A 178 -21.62 11.69 -18.92
N LYS A 179 -21.32 11.94 -17.64
CA LYS A 179 -21.65 13.23 -17.01
C LYS A 179 -20.87 14.39 -17.63
N MET A 180 -19.59 14.20 -17.92
CA MET A 180 -18.74 15.19 -18.58
C MET A 180 -19.23 15.54 -19.98
N GLU A 181 -19.84 14.59 -20.71
CA GLU A 181 -20.45 14.85 -22.02
C GLU A 181 -21.80 15.57 -21.93
N LEU A 182 -22.66 15.19 -20.97
CA LEU A 182 -24.03 15.73 -20.89
C LEU A 182 -24.10 17.14 -20.28
N LEU A 183 -23.24 17.45 -19.30
CA LEU A 183 -23.25 18.75 -18.60
C LEU A 183 -23.07 19.96 -19.56
N PRO A 184 -22.09 19.94 -20.49
CA PRO A 184 -21.94 21.00 -21.47
C PRO A 184 -23.16 21.16 -22.38
N GLN A 185 -23.79 20.04 -22.77
CA GLN A 185 -24.98 20.06 -23.61
C GLN A 185 -26.18 20.66 -22.86
N GLU A 186 -26.35 20.34 -21.57
CA GLU A 186 -27.38 20.95 -20.72
C GLU A 186 -27.16 22.46 -20.55
N LEU A 187 -25.91 22.89 -20.28
CA LEU A 187 -25.56 24.31 -20.17
C LEU A 187 -25.77 25.08 -21.48
N ASP A 188 -25.39 24.49 -22.60
CA ASP A 188 -25.61 25.07 -23.94
C ASP A 188 -27.11 25.20 -24.24
N ASN A 189 -27.91 24.17 -23.92
CA ASN A 189 -29.37 24.22 -24.06
C ASN A 189 -30.00 25.31 -23.18
N MET A 190 -29.54 25.45 -21.93
CA MET A 190 -30.02 26.52 -21.04
C MET A 190 -29.65 27.90 -21.56
N SER A 191 -28.42 28.08 -22.07
CA SER A 191 -27.98 29.34 -22.68
C SER A 191 -28.82 29.66 -23.93
N LYS A 192 -29.06 28.67 -24.80
CA LYS A 192 -29.91 28.83 -25.99
C LYS A 192 -31.33 29.22 -25.63
N TYR A 193 -31.90 28.60 -24.59
CA TYR A 193 -33.23 28.94 -24.09
C TYR A 193 -33.30 30.39 -23.59
N GLN A 194 -32.35 30.82 -22.75
CA GLN A 194 -32.30 32.21 -22.24
C GLN A 194 -32.14 33.24 -23.34
N ILE A 195 -31.31 32.95 -24.35
CA ILE A 195 -31.14 33.81 -25.53
C ILE A 195 -32.46 33.91 -26.29
N SER A 196 -33.13 32.78 -26.55
CA SER A 196 -34.41 32.76 -27.27
C SER A 196 -35.51 33.48 -26.49
N GLU A 197 -35.58 33.33 -25.17
CA GLU A 197 -36.54 34.06 -24.33
C GLU A 197 -36.30 35.57 -24.38
N SER A 198 -35.04 36.00 -24.25
CA SER A 198 -34.67 37.41 -24.34
C SER A 198 -34.98 37.97 -25.73
N GLU A 199 -34.66 37.22 -26.78
CA GLU A 199 -34.96 37.58 -28.17
C GLU A 199 -36.47 37.69 -28.40
N ASN A 200 -37.27 36.76 -27.89
CA ASN A 200 -38.73 36.83 -27.95
C ASN A 200 -39.29 38.05 -27.18
N HIS A 201 -38.73 38.38 -26.02
CA HIS A 201 -39.10 39.57 -25.27
C HIS A 201 -38.79 40.86 -26.05
N TRP A 202 -37.57 40.98 -26.57
CA TRP A 202 -37.17 42.13 -27.39
C TRP A 202 -38.00 42.23 -28.67
N ASN A 203 -38.26 41.12 -29.36
CA ASN A 203 -39.12 41.07 -30.54
C ASN A 203 -40.55 41.53 -30.20
N SER A 204 -41.11 41.07 -29.08
CA SER A 204 -42.43 41.50 -28.62
C SER A 204 -42.45 43.00 -28.30
N HIS A 205 -41.40 43.52 -27.65
CA HIS A 205 -41.28 44.94 -27.36
C HIS A 205 -41.16 45.79 -28.64
N VAL A 206 -40.37 45.34 -29.62
CA VAL A 206 -40.25 45.98 -30.93
C VAL A 206 -41.62 46.01 -31.64
N VAL A 207 -42.36 44.92 -31.63
CA VAL A 207 -43.71 44.85 -32.22
C VAL A 207 -44.65 45.86 -31.53
N ALA A 208 -44.68 45.89 -30.19
CA ALA A 208 -45.50 46.84 -29.44
C ALA A 208 -45.13 48.31 -29.75
N LEU A 209 -43.83 48.62 -29.82
CA LEU A 209 -43.36 49.96 -30.17
C LEU A 209 -43.75 50.35 -31.60
N ILE A 210 -43.71 49.41 -32.55
CA ILE A 210 -44.19 49.63 -33.92
C ILE A 210 -45.69 49.92 -33.91
N GLU A 211 -46.49 49.18 -33.13
CA GLU A 211 -47.93 49.42 -32.99
C GLU A 211 -48.25 50.79 -32.40
N ASP A 212 -47.55 51.19 -31.32
CA ASP A 212 -47.69 52.50 -30.69
C ASP A 212 -47.32 53.65 -31.66
N HIS A 213 -46.21 53.52 -32.40
CA HIS A 213 -45.84 54.49 -33.42
C HIS A 213 -46.87 54.57 -34.55
N ASN A 214 -47.37 53.43 -35.04
CA ASN A 214 -48.42 53.41 -36.06
C ASN A 214 -49.71 54.08 -35.57
N LYS A 215 -50.06 53.87 -34.30
CA LYS A 215 -51.21 54.54 -33.67
C LYS A 215 -51.02 56.05 -33.58
N ALA A 216 -49.86 56.52 -33.10
CA ALA A 216 -49.54 57.94 -33.04
C ALA A 216 -49.54 58.60 -34.43
N LEU A 217 -49.02 57.90 -35.45
CA LEU A 217 -49.09 58.35 -36.84
C LEU A 217 -50.54 58.42 -37.35
N SER A 218 -51.39 57.46 -36.99
CA SER A 218 -52.81 57.48 -37.34
C SER A 218 -53.54 58.66 -36.68
N GLU A 219 -53.28 58.92 -35.40
CA GLU A 219 -53.82 60.07 -34.67
C GLU A 219 -53.35 61.40 -35.27
N MET A 220 -52.05 61.52 -35.59
CA MET A 220 -51.50 62.69 -36.27
C MET A 220 -52.16 62.90 -37.63
N ASN A 221 -52.32 61.85 -38.43
CA ASN A 221 -53.01 61.94 -39.71
C ASN A 221 -54.48 62.36 -39.52
N ALA A 222 -55.17 61.91 -38.47
CA ALA A 222 -56.51 62.36 -38.16
C ALA A 222 -56.56 63.85 -37.80
N LEU A 223 -55.60 64.35 -37.02
CA LEU A 223 -55.47 65.79 -36.71
C LEU A 223 -55.18 66.61 -37.98
N VAL A 224 -54.26 66.14 -38.83
CA VAL A 224 -53.95 66.80 -40.11
C VAL A 224 -55.19 66.86 -40.99
N ASN A 225 -55.97 65.78 -41.08
CA ASN A 225 -57.23 65.76 -41.82
C ASN A 225 -58.26 66.75 -41.23
N HIS A 226 -58.33 66.87 -39.90
CA HIS A 226 -59.21 67.85 -39.24
C HIS A 226 -58.76 69.29 -39.52
N MET A 227 -57.47 69.57 -39.41
CA MET A 227 -56.91 70.87 -39.77
C MET A 227 -57.16 71.22 -41.24
N GLN A 228 -57.04 70.24 -42.14
CA GLN A 228 -57.36 70.42 -43.56
C GLN A 228 -58.84 70.80 -43.74
N HIS A 229 -59.75 70.11 -43.06
CA HIS A 229 -61.17 70.46 -43.07
C HIS A 229 -61.44 71.87 -42.53
N ASP A 230 -60.76 72.28 -41.45
CA ASP A 230 -60.87 73.64 -40.91
C ASP A 230 -60.33 74.70 -41.88
N VAL A 231 -59.23 74.40 -42.58
CA VAL A 231 -58.70 75.24 -43.68
C VAL A 231 -59.74 75.37 -44.79
N ASP A 232 -60.39 74.27 -45.18
CA ASP A 232 -61.42 74.28 -46.22
C ASP A 232 -62.64 75.14 -45.81
N ILE A 233 -63.09 75.04 -44.55
CA ILE A 233 -64.14 75.92 -43.99
C ILE A 233 -63.69 77.39 -44.01
N ASN A 234 -62.47 77.68 -43.56
CA ASN A 234 -61.95 79.04 -43.51
C ASN A 234 -61.87 79.64 -44.93
N CYS A 235 -61.41 78.87 -45.92
CA CYS A 235 -61.44 79.26 -47.33
C CYS A 235 -62.87 79.59 -47.81
N SER A 236 -63.87 78.78 -47.43
CA SER A 236 -65.28 79.05 -47.76
C SER A 236 -65.80 80.33 -47.11
N LEU A 237 -65.51 80.55 -45.81
CA LEU A 237 -65.88 81.77 -45.10
C LEU A 237 -65.18 83.01 -45.69
N GLN A 238 -63.89 82.89 -46.04
CA GLN A 238 -63.14 83.97 -46.69
C GLN A 238 -63.78 84.33 -48.04
N THR A 239 -64.21 83.33 -48.82
CA THR A 239 -64.96 83.53 -50.07
C THR A 239 -66.28 84.26 -49.82
N GLN A 240 -67.05 83.86 -48.80
CA GLN A 240 -68.29 84.54 -48.42
C GLN A 240 -68.05 85.99 -47.97
N ILE A 241 -66.99 86.26 -47.20
CA ILE A 241 -66.61 87.63 -46.80
C ILE A 241 -66.25 88.47 -48.02
N THR A 242 -65.52 87.92 -49.00
CA THR A 242 -65.21 88.66 -50.24
C THR A 242 -66.48 88.99 -51.03
N ASP A 243 -67.43 88.05 -51.11
CA ASP A 243 -68.73 88.26 -51.75
C ASP A 243 -69.57 89.32 -51.02
N MET A 244 -69.65 89.27 -49.69
CA MET A 244 -70.33 90.27 -48.89
C MET A 244 -69.68 91.65 -49.02
N LYS A 245 -68.35 91.74 -49.07
CA LYS A 245 -67.64 93.01 -49.32
C LYS A 245 -67.95 93.57 -50.70
N MET A 246 -68.06 92.72 -51.72
CA MET A 246 -68.47 93.13 -53.07
C MET A 246 -69.90 93.68 -53.06
N LYS A 247 -70.85 92.99 -52.40
CA LYS A 247 -72.23 93.47 -52.21
C LYS A 247 -72.30 94.76 -51.39
N GLN A 248 -71.48 94.91 -50.35
CA GLN A 248 -71.39 96.14 -49.57
C GLN A 248 -70.91 97.31 -50.43
N LYS A 249 -69.86 97.13 -51.25
CA LYS A 249 -69.40 98.15 -52.19
C LYS A 249 -70.48 98.54 -53.20
N GLU A 250 -71.29 97.60 -53.64
CA GLU A 250 -72.44 97.87 -54.50
C GLU A 250 -73.49 98.72 -53.78
N LYS A 251 -73.83 98.37 -52.53
CA LYS A 251 -74.76 99.16 -51.69
C LYS A 251 -74.21 100.53 -51.30
N GLU A 252 -72.90 100.68 -51.12
CA GLU A 252 -72.26 101.99 -50.89
C GLU A 252 -72.38 102.88 -52.14
N LYS A 253 -72.30 102.31 -53.35
CA LYS A 253 -72.61 103.07 -54.58
C LYS A 253 -74.08 103.49 -54.64
N ASP A 254 -75.01 102.61 -54.26
CA ASP A 254 -76.44 102.95 -54.13
C ASP A 254 -76.63 104.10 -53.11
N LEU A 255 -75.94 104.06 -51.96
CA LEU A 255 -76.01 105.09 -50.92
C LEU A 255 -75.46 106.44 -51.40
N VAL A 256 -74.38 106.45 -52.18
CA VAL A 256 -73.84 107.67 -52.79
C VAL A 256 -74.86 108.29 -53.75
N SER A 257 -75.62 107.49 -54.50
CA SER A 257 -76.73 107.98 -55.32
C SER A 257 -77.82 108.65 -54.47
N VAL A 258 -78.21 108.03 -53.36
CA VAL A 258 -79.24 108.56 -52.43
C VAL A 258 -78.77 109.85 -51.73
N LEU A 259 -77.49 109.95 -51.37
CA LEU A 259 -76.91 111.18 -50.81
C LEU A 259 -76.92 112.33 -51.81
N LEU A 260 -76.79 112.05 -53.10
CA LEU A 260 -76.86 113.06 -54.16
C LEU A 260 -78.29 113.62 -54.32
N ASP A 261 -79.30 112.76 -54.17
CA ASP A 261 -80.71 113.16 -54.14
C ASP A 261 -81.07 113.98 -52.87
N ASN A 262 -80.51 113.64 -51.71
CA ASN A 262 -80.67 114.42 -50.47
C ASN A 262 -80.02 115.81 -50.58
N LYS A 263 -78.90 115.94 -51.30
CA LYS A 263 -78.23 117.24 -51.51
C LYS A 263 -79.11 118.21 -52.32
N ARG A 264 -79.96 117.71 -53.22
CA ARG A 264 -80.96 118.53 -53.93
C ARG A 264 -82.10 119.03 -53.04
N LEU A 265 -82.42 118.31 -51.97
CA LEU A 265 -83.47 118.71 -51.00
C LEU A 265 -82.97 119.77 -50.01
N THR A 266 -81.69 119.73 -49.63
CA THR A 266 -81.08 120.71 -48.71
C THR A 266 -80.98 122.12 -49.31
N ASP A 267 -80.75 122.26 -50.62
CA ASP A 267 -80.68 123.56 -51.30
C ASP A 267 -82.05 124.29 -51.35
N PHE A 268 -83.17 123.58 -51.18
CA PHE A 268 -84.51 124.18 -51.08
C PHE A 268 -84.82 124.72 -49.67
N LEU A 269 -84.14 124.24 -48.62
CA LEU A 269 -84.37 124.68 -47.23
C LEU A 269 -83.62 125.99 -46.89
N LEU A 270 -82.49 126.27 -47.54
CA LEU A 270 -81.66 127.46 -47.26
C LEU A 270 -82.29 128.80 -47.69
N ASN A 271 -83.29 128.81 -48.57
CA ASN A 271 -83.98 130.05 -49.00
C ASN A 271 -85.09 130.53 -48.02
N VAL A 272 -85.38 129.77 -46.95
CA VAL A 272 -86.47 130.05 -46.01
C VAL A 272 -85.96 130.44 -44.60
N GLU A 273 -84.67 130.22 -44.29
CA GLU A 273 -84.09 130.47 -42.97
C GLU A 273 -83.54 131.89 -42.73
N GLU A 274 -83.51 132.79 -43.74
CA GLU A 274 -82.87 134.12 -43.61
C GLU A 274 -83.79 135.26 -43.10
N GLU A 275 -85.10 135.04 -42.93
CA GLU A 275 -86.04 136.07 -42.42
C GLU A 275 -86.41 135.96 -40.93
N ILE A 276 -86.04 134.90 -40.21
CA ILE A 276 -86.50 134.70 -38.83
C ILE A 276 -85.38 134.88 -37.81
N ALA A 277 -85.47 136.04 -37.16
CA ALA A 277 -85.16 136.29 -35.75
C ALA A 277 -83.68 136.45 -35.38
N GLY A 278 -83.13 137.67 -35.20
CA GLY A 278 -83.76 138.97 -34.95
C GLY A 278 -83.85 139.30 -33.46
N TYR A 279 -84.42 138.44 -32.61
CA TYR A 279 -84.59 138.77 -31.19
C TYR A 279 -84.71 137.52 -30.32
N GLU A 280 -83.63 137.11 -29.66
CA GLU A 280 -83.64 137.02 -28.19
C GLU A 280 -82.34 136.43 -27.64
N LYS A 281 -81.36 137.33 -27.49
CA LYS A 281 -80.33 137.27 -26.46
C LYS A 281 -80.99 137.31 -25.08
N LYS A 282 -80.68 136.31 -24.22
CA LYS A 282 -80.01 136.49 -22.90
C LYS A 282 -80.13 135.18 -22.10
N MET A 283 -79.08 134.34 -22.14
CA MET A 283 -78.09 134.19 -21.04
C MET A 283 -78.44 133.03 -20.07
N LYS A 284 -77.55 132.21 -19.50
CA LYS A 284 -76.09 132.01 -19.57
C LYS A 284 -75.72 130.91 -18.54
N CYS A 285 -75.04 129.83 -19.00
CA CYS A 285 -73.84 129.11 -18.47
C CYS A 285 -73.69 128.74 -16.95
N TYR A 286 -73.02 127.68 -16.45
CA TYR A 286 -72.41 126.39 -16.89
C TYR A 286 -71.73 125.67 -15.67
N SER A 287 -71.67 124.33 -15.67
CA SER A 287 -70.58 123.41 -15.16
C SER A 287 -70.32 123.25 -13.62
N LYS A 288 -69.83 122.13 -13.03
CA LYS A 288 -69.00 120.95 -13.47
C LYS A 288 -68.92 119.84 -12.36
N GLY A 289 -68.55 118.58 -12.70
CA GLY A 289 -67.79 117.63 -11.83
C GLY A 289 -68.10 116.11 -11.92
N LEU A 290 -67.06 115.21 -11.98
CA LEU A 290 -66.73 114.11 -10.99
C LEU A 290 -65.76 112.98 -11.51
N HIS A 291 -65.05 112.35 -10.55
CA HIS A 291 -63.92 111.37 -10.47
C HIS A 291 -64.23 109.84 -10.67
N VAL A 292 -63.29 108.98 -11.12
CA VAL A 292 -62.38 107.93 -10.48
C VAL A 292 -62.99 106.57 -10.02
N GLY A 293 -62.26 105.45 -10.26
CA GLY A 293 -62.34 104.20 -9.46
C GLY A 293 -61.52 102.97 -9.98
N GLU A 294 -60.63 102.43 -9.13
CA GLU A 294 -59.69 101.28 -9.30
C GLU A 294 -60.22 99.94 -8.72
N ALA A 295 -59.70 98.77 -9.16
CA ALA A 295 -59.72 97.47 -8.43
C ALA A 295 -58.90 96.31 -9.06
N ILE A 296 -57.58 96.14 -8.81
CA ILE A 296 -56.81 94.87 -8.98
C ILE A 296 -55.59 94.82 -8.03
N GLU A 297 -55.76 94.65 -6.72
CA GLU A 297 -54.62 94.37 -5.82
C GLU A 297 -55.06 93.66 -4.53
N LYS A 298 -55.54 92.41 -4.63
CA LYS A 298 -55.84 91.58 -3.43
C LYS A 298 -55.76 90.05 -3.60
N ALA A 299 -55.28 89.54 -4.73
CA ALA A 299 -55.21 88.09 -4.99
C ALA A 299 -53.79 87.47 -4.85
N LYS A 300 -52.71 88.28 -4.88
CA LYS A 300 -51.31 87.78 -4.93
C LYS A 300 -50.64 87.53 -3.57
N ASN A 301 -51.24 87.97 -2.46
CA ASN A 301 -50.58 87.97 -1.14
C ASN A 301 -50.83 86.71 -0.27
N LYS A 302 -51.58 85.72 -0.78
CA LYS A 302 -51.89 84.48 -0.05
C LYS A 302 -50.96 83.31 -0.45
N GLU A 303 -50.52 83.24 -1.71
CA GLU A 303 -49.59 82.21 -2.20
C GLU A 303 -48.14 82.38 -1.69
N LEU A 304 -47.73 83.59 -1.27
CA LEU A 304 -46.37 83.87 -0.82
C LEU A 304 -46.07 83.39 0.62
N ASN A 305 -47.09 83.31 1.48
CA ASN A 305 -46.92 82.94 2.88
C ASN A 305 -46.94 81.42 3.10
N ASP A 306 -47.71 80.67 2.31
CA ASP A 306 -47.76 79.21 2.40
C ASP A 306 -46.42 78.57 1.97
N LEU A 307 -45.83 79.07 0.86
CA LEU A 307 -44.54 78.59 0.34
C LEU A 307 -43.35 78.88 1.27
N LYS A 308 -43.44 79.92 2.10
CA LYS A 308 -42.40 80.25 3.09
C LYS A 308 -42.44 79.31 4.30
N SER A 309 -43.64 78.89 4.73
CA SER A 309 -43.79 77.96 5.85
C SER A 309 -43.28 76.55 5.51
N ASP A 310 -43.49 76.09 4.28
CA ASP A 310 -43.00 74.79 3.82
C ASP A 310 -41.46 74.73 3.75
N TYR A 311 -40.81 75.85 3.40
CA TYR A 311 -39.35 75.94 3.35
C TYR A 311 -38.70 75.85 4.74
N ASP A 312 -39.24 76.60 5.72
CA ASP A 312 -38.74 76.59 7.10
C ASP A 312 -38.91 75.20 7.76
N THR A 313 -39.98 74.48 7.42
CA THR A 313 -40.24 73.11 7.92
C THR A 313 -39.25 72.11 7.30
N LEU A 314 -38.92 72.27 6.02
CA LEU A 314 -37.97 71.40 5.32
C LEU A 314 -36.52 71.64 5.79
N GLU A 315 -36.15 72.87 6.12
CA GLU A 315 -34.83 73.22 6.67
C GLU A 315 -34.60 72.61 8.06
N GLN A 316 -35.65 72.56 8.90
CA GLN A 316 -35.59 71.89 10.21
C GLN A 316 -35.38 70.37 10.08
N LEU A 317 -36.12 69.71 9.19
CA LEU A 317 -35.96 68.27 8.92
C LEU A 317 -34.57 67.93 8.36
N PHE A 318 -34.02 68.79 7.51
CA PHE A 318 -32.67 68.59 6.98
C PHE A 318 -31.61 68.67 8.07
N THR A 319 -31.76 69.61 9.01
CA THR A 319 -30.82 69.79 10.12
C THR A 319 -30.83 68.60 11.09
N GLU A 320 -32.02 68.05 11.40
CA GLU A 320 -32.16 66.82 12.20
C GLU A 320 -31.52 65.61 11.52
N LEU A 321 -31.81 65.38 10.23
CA LEU A 321 -31.20 64.27 9.46
C LEU A 321 -29.66 64.37 9.40
N GLN A 322 -29.13 65.59 9.33
CA GLN A 322 -27.70 65.81 9.30
C GLN A 322 -27.03 65.49 10.64
N LEU A 323 -27.70 65.80 11.75
CA LEU A 323 -27.27 65.41 13.10
C LEU A 323 -27.33 63.89 13.32
N GLU A 324 -28.42 63.24 12.90
CA GLU A 324 -28.57 61.78 12.99
C GLU A 324 -27.46 61.06 12.21
N ARG A 325 -27.16 61.53 10.99
CA ARG A 325 -26.05 60.99 10.19
C ARG A 325 -24.72 61.10 10.95
N ASP A 326 -24.41 62.26 11.50
CA ASP A 326 -23.13 62.50 12.17
C ASP A 326 -22.99 61.67 13.45
N GLU A 327 -24.08 61.51 14.21
CA GLU A 327 -24.13 60.65 15.38
C GLU A 327 -23.99 59.15 15.00
N LEU A 328 -24.59 58.73 13.88
CA LEU A 328 -24.44 57.37 13.36
C LEU A 328 -23.00 57.07 12.94
N TYR A 329 -22.34 57.99 12.22
CA TYR A 329 -20.94 57.82 11.83
C TYR A 329 -20.00 57.74 13.04
N LYS A 330 -20.23 58.58 14.06
CA LYS A 330 -19.45 58.57 15.30
C LYS A 330 -19.66 57.28 16.09
N SER A 331 -20.91 56.83 16.24
CA SER A 331 -21.23 55.61 16.97
C SER A 331 -20.74 54.33 16.26
N PHE A 332 -20.78 54.30 14.92
CA PHE A 332 -20.26 53.20 14.12
C PHE A 332 -18.75 53.05 14.29
N SER A 333 -18.01 54.16 14.20
CA SER A 333 -16.55 54.18 14.41
C SER A 333 -16.17 53.69 15.81
N GLN A 334 -16.90 54.10 16.84
CA GLN A 334 -16.69 53.63 18.21
C GLN A 334 -17.01 52.14 18.39
N ARG A 335 -18.06 51.62 17.74
CA ARG A 335 -18.39 50.19 17.79
C ARG A 335 -17.32 49.33 17.11
N ILE A 336 -16.79 49.77 15.96
CA ILE A 336 -15.68 49.08 15.29
C ILE A 336 -14.46 49.01 16.21
N GLN A 337 -14.03 50.15 16.77
CA GLN A 337 -12.87 50.18 17.66
C GLN A 337 -13.03 49.26 18.89
N LYS A 338 -14.24 49.21 19.48
CA LYS A 338 -14.52 48.30 20.61
C LYS A 338 -14.47 46.83 20.22
N VAL A 339 -14.99 46.46 19.05
CA VAL A 339 -14.94 45.08 18.55
C VAL A 339 -13.50 44.69 18.21
N GLN A 340 -12.75 45.59 17.59
CA GLN A 340 -11.35 45.39 17.24
C GLN A 340 -10.49 45.23 18.49
N HIS A 341 -10.58 46.14 19.47
CA HIS A 341 -9.85 46.02 20.73
C HIS A 341 -10.19 44.72 21.49
N LYS A 342 -11.46 44.29 21.49
CA LYS A 342 -11.86 43.00 22.10
C LYS A 342 -11.30 41.80 21.34
N GLY A 343 -11.15 41.91 20.03
CA GLY A 343 -10.46 40.93 19.18
C GLY A 343 -8.98 40.87 19.53
N ASP A 344 -8.31 42.02 19.56
CA ASP A 344 -6.87 42.15 19.83
C ASP A 344 -6.51 41.59 21.20
N VAL A 345 -7.26 41.91 22.26
CA VAL A 345 -7.03 41.37 23.61
C VAL A 345 -7.17 39.84 23.65
N LYS A 346 -8.13 39.28 22.89
CA LYS A 346 -8.27 37.82 22.79
C LYS A 346 -7.13 37.20 21.99
N ASN A 347 -6.69 37.87 20.92
CA ASN A 347 -5.61 37.38 20.08
C ASN A 347 -4.30 37.37 20.86
N GLU A 348 -4.01 38.44 21.60
CA GLU A 348 -2.82 38.55 22.45
C GLU A 348 -2.82 37.48 23.56
N LEU A 349 -3.97 37.17 24.16
CA LEU A 349 -4.10 36.09 25.13
C LEU A 349 -3.82 34.72 24.51
N LEU A 350 -4.31 34.48 23.29
CA LEU A 350 -4.07 33.24 22.56
C LEU A 350 -2.61 33.12 22.15
N GLU A 351 -1.97 34.18 21.67
CA GLU A 351 -0.55 34.22 21.35
C GLU A 351 0.31 33.89 22.58
N ARG A 352 -0.01 34.48 23.75
CA ARG A 352 0.67 34.14 25.01
C ARG A 352 0.49 32.68 25.40
N LYS A 353 -0.70 32.10 25.22
CA LYS A 353 -0.96 30.67 25.48
C LYS A 353 -0.21 29.75 24.52
N VAL A 354 -0.20 30.09 23.23
CA VAL A 354 0.55 29.34 22.22
C VAL A 354 2.03 29.36 22.55
N LYS A 355 2.59 30.54 22.85
CA LYS A 355 3.99 30.67 23.25
C LYS A 355 4.33 29.81 24.47
N ALA A 356 3.53 29.87 25.54
CA ALA A 356 3.78 29.07 26.74
C ALA A 356 3.69 27.55 26.49
N LEU A 357 2.78 27.10 25.61
CA LEU A 357 2.69 25.68 25.22
C LEU A 357 3.88 25.26 24.36
N THR A 358 4.34 26.13 23.46
CA THR A 358 5.54 25.89 22.64
C THR A 358 6.78 25.77 23.52
N ASP A 359 7.00 26.73 24.44
CA ASP A 359 8.14 26.71 25.35
C ASP A 359 8.16 25.43 26.20
N SER A 360 7.00 24.99 26.71
CA SER A 360 6.87 23.74 27.48
C SER A 360 7.12 22.50 26.61
N LEU A 361 6.69 22.49 25.35
CA LEU A 361 6.95 21.39 24.42
C LEU A 361 8.44 21.28 24.11
N GLU A 362 9.12 22.40 23.86
CA GLU A 362 10.55 22.47 23.60
C GLU A 362 11.35 21.96 24.82
N GLU A 363 10.94 22.33 26.03
CA GLU A 363 11.55 21.82 27.27
C GLU A 363 11.38 20.30 27.41
N MET A 364 10.16 19.79 27.20
CA MET A 364 9.89 18.34 27.25
C MET A 364 10.64 17.57 26.16
N GLN A 365 10.77 18.14 24.96
CA GLN A 365 11.49 17.53 23.85
C GLN A 365 13.01 17.53 24.11
N ALA A 366 13.57 18.59 24.69
CA ALA A 366 14.96 18.62 25.12
C ALA A 366 15.24 17.57 26.21
N GLN A 367 14.33 17.43 27.19
CA GLN A 367 14.42 16.39 28.23
C GLN A 367 14.33 14.97 27.63
N LEU A 368 13.41 14.74 26.69
CA LEU A 368 13.26 13.45 26.00
C LEU A 368 14.51 13.10 25.19
N CYS A 369 15.04 14.05 24.42
CA CYS A 369 16.29 13.88 23.68
C CYS A 369 17.47 13.55 24.60
N SER A 370 17.55 14.16 25.78
CA SER A 370 18.58 13.85 26.78
C SER A 370 18.43 12.43 27.33
N VAL A 371 17.22 12.00 27.69
CA VAL A 371 16.93 10.66 28.24
C VAL A 371 17.15 9.55 27.20
N LEU A 372 16.70 9.76 25.96
CA LEU A 372 16.92 8.80 24.86
C LEU A 372 18.42 8.65 24.54
N SER A 373 19.20 9.74 24.61
CA SER A 373 20.66 9.68 24.41
C SER A 373 21.40 8.95 25.55
N ALA A 374 20.87 8.99 26.77
CA ALA A 374 21.50 8.37 27.94
C ALA A 374 21.14 6.89 28.15
N SER A 375 20.01 6.43 27.59
CA SER A 375 19.42 5.13 27.95
C SER A 375 19.71 3.98 26.99
N ASN A 376 20.40 4.20 25.85
CA ASN A 376 20.76 3.15 24.86
C ASN A 376 19.63 2.13 24.60
N MET A 377 18.38 2.60 24.50
CA MET A 377 17.21 1.75 24.31
C MET A 377 17.11 1.26 22.85
N ASP A 378 16.58 0.05 22.65
CA ASP A 378 16.35 -0.52 21.32
C ASP A 378 15.33 0.30 20.52
N GLN A 379 15.79 0.90 19.41
CA GLN A 379 15.01 1.76 18.52
C GLN A 379 13.74 1.08 18.01
N THR A 380 13.77 -0.25 17.83
CA THR A 380 12.65 -1.03 17.30
C THR A 380 11.47 -1.09 18.28
N ALA A 381 11.76 -1.16 19.58
CA ALA A 381 10.75 -1.17 20.64
C ALA A 381 10.15 0.24 20.84
N LEU A 382 10.96 1.29 20.65
CA LEU A 382 10.53 2.69 20.72
C LEU A 382 9.58 3.05 19.57
N ASP A 383 9.91 2.62 18.34
CA ASP A 383 9.06 2.81 17.16
C ASP A 383 7.71 2.08 17.32
N GLY A 384 7.72 0.88 17.91
CA GLY A 384 6.50 0.13 18.21
C GLY A 384 5.58 0.83 19.21
N ILE A 385 6.14 1.46 20.26
CA ILE A 385 5.36 2.25 21.24
C ILE A 385 4.86 3.55 20.60
N THR A 386 5.69 4.21 19.79
CA THR A 386 5.34 5.46 19.09
C THR A 386 4.17 5.25 18.13
N ASN A 387 4.22 4.19 17.32
CA ASN A 387 3.13 3.79 16.41
C ASN A 387 1.84 3.44 17.16
N ARG A 388 1.94 2.94 18.40
CA ARG A 388 0.75 2.67 19.24
C ARG A 388 0.16 3.96 19.83
N ILE A 389 0.99 4.94 20.18
CA ILE A 389 0.57 6.27 20.67
C ILE A 389 -0.10 7.07 19.56
N GLU A 390 0.56 7.29 18.42
CA GLU A 390 0.02 6.88 17.13
C GLU A 390 -1.50 6.79 16.91
N VAL A 391 -1.88 5.52 16.78
CA VAL A 391 -3.23 4.99 16.60
C VAL A 391 -4.18 5.43 17.74
N LEU A 392 -3.69 5.54 18.97
CA LEU A 392 -4.51 6.02 20.09
C LEU A 392 -4.85 7.51 19.94
N ASN A 393 -3.91 8.33 19.47
CA ASN A 393 -4.15 9.75 19.19
C ASN A 393 -5.15 9.94 18.05
N ASP A 394 -5.05 9.15 16.98
CA ASP A 394 -6.03 9.20 15.88
C ASP A 394 -7.42 8.76 16.33
N SER A 395 -7.50 7.76 17.20
CA SER A 395 -8.76 7.34 17.83
C SER A 395 -9.35 8.45 18.71
N ILE A 396 -8.52 9.14 19.50
CA ILE A 396 -8.93 10.28 20.32
C ILE A 396 -9.40 11.45 19.45
N LYS A 397 -8.67 11.80 18.38
CA LYS A 397 -9.07 12.85 17.42
C LYS A 397 -10.42 12.53 16.79
N ASN A 398 -10.65 11.28 16.38
CA ASN A 398 -11.93 10.86 15.80
C ASN A 398 -13.07 10.97 16.82
N LEU A 399 -12.85 10.58 18.07
CA LEU A 399 -13.84 10.75 19.15
C LEU A 399 -14.11 12.22 19.46
N GLN A 400 -13.09 13.08 19.49
CA GLN A 400 -13.24 14.53 19.68
C GLN A 400 -14.00 15.17 18.51
N TYR A 401 -13.72 14.75 17.27
CA TYR A 401 -14.45 15.20 16.09
C TYR A 401 -15.94 14.83 16.17
N LYS A 402 -16.24 13.58 16.56
CA LYS A 402 -17.63 13.12 16.79
C LYS A 402 -18.32 13.94 17.90
N LYS A 403 -17.60 14.26 18.99
CA LYS A 403 -18.11 15.09 20.08
C LYS A 403 -18.40 16.52 19.63
N ALA A 404 -17.45 17.17 18.96
CA ALA A 404 -17.60 18.53 18.44
C ALA A 404 -18.74 18.64 17.42
N ARG A 405 -18.90 17.64 16.54
CA ARG A 405 -20.03 17.57 15.59
C ARG A 405 -21.37 17.51 16.33
N LYS A 406 -21.46 16.75 17.41
CA LYS A 406 -22.67 16.65 18.25
C LYS A 406 -22.97 17.97 18.98
N GLU A 407 -21.95 18.63 19.53
CA GLU A 407 -22.11 19.95 20.16
C GLU A 407 -22.52 21.04 19.17
N LEU A 408 -21.99 21.00 17.95
CA LEU A 408 -22.37 21.92 16.88
C LEU A 408 -23.84 21.73 16.47
N LEU A 409 -24.29 20.47 16.37
CA LEU A 409 -25.68 20.13 16.06
C LEU A 409 -26.62 20.68 17.14
N LEU A 410 -26.32 20.42 18.41
CA LEU A 410 -27.08 20.92 19.56
C LEU A 410 -27.16 22.46 19.59
N LYS A 411 -26.07 23.14 19.22
CA LYS A 411 -26.03 24.61 19.15
C LYS A 411 -26.85 25.14 17.97
N TYR A 412 -26.88 24.43 16.86
CA TYR A 412 -27.68 24.77 15.69
C TYR A 412 -29.17 24.59 15.98
N GLU A 413 -29.55 23.45 16.58
CA GLU A 413 -30.92 23.18 17.07
C GLU A 413 -31.40 24.24 18.06
N SER A 414 -30.54 24.63 19.01
CA SER A 414 -30.85 25.68 19.99
C SER A 414 -31.08 27.05 19.32
N LYS A 415 -30.30 27.38 18.27
CA LYS A 415 -30.47 28.62 17.50
C LYS A 415 -31.73 28.59 16.63
N GLN A 416 -32.05 27.47 15.99
CA GLN A 416 -33.27 27.33 15.18
C GLN A 416 -34.53 27.43 16.03
N ARG A 417 -34.50 26.86 17.25
CA ARG A 417 -35.59 27.01 18.22
C ARG A 417 -35.76 28.46 18.68
N ALA A 418 -34.65 29.18 18.91
CA ALA A 418 -34.68 30.60 19.25
C ALA A 418 -35.20 31.50 18.10
N LEU A 419 -35.14 31.02 16.86
CA LEU A 419 -35.65 31.69 15.65
C LEU A 419 -37.07 31.24 15.26
N GLY A 420 -37.73 30.39 16.05
CA GLY A 420 -39.14 30.02 15.87
C GLY A 420 -39.43 28.91 14.85
N VAL A 421 -38.42 28.15 14.40
CA VAL A 421 -38.60 27.06 13.42
C VAL A 421 -38.91 25.71 14.13
N PRO A 422 -39.98 24.98 13.77
CA PRO A 422 -40.32 23.67 14.34
C PRO A 422 -39.26 22.60 14.01
N VAL A 423 -38.90 21.78 15.00
CA VAL A 423 -37.74 20.86 14.95
C VAL A 423 -38.03 19.56 14.14
N GLU A 424 -39.24 19.37 13.64
CA GLU A 424 -39.70 18.08 13.08
C GLU A 424 -39.30 17.83 11.61
N GLU A 425 -38.77 18.82 10.89
CA GLU A 425 -38.54 18.71 9.43
C GLU A 425 -37.09 18.43 9.00
N ILE A 426 -36.20 18.04 9.92
CA ILE A 426 -34.80 17.70 9.55
C ILE A 426 -34.43 16.32 10.11
N CYS A 427 -35.03 15.27 9.55
CA CYS A 427 -34.48 13.91 9.61
C CYS A 427 -33.41 13.72 8.53
N ALA A 428 -32.37 14.55 8.54
CA ALA A 428 -31.17 14.31 7.72
C ALA A 428 -30.20 13.45 8.53
N LYS A 429 -30.20 12.14 8.27
CA LYS A 429 -29.18 11.24 8.83
C LYS A 429 -27.79 11.77 8.43
N PRO A 430 -26.81 11.84 9.36
CA PRO A 430 -25.50 12.39 9.04
C PRO A 430 -24.80 11.50 8.03
N ILE A 431 -24.38 12.08 6.90
CA ILE A 431 -23.51 11.38 5.93
C ILE A 431 -22.18 11.07 6.64
N GLU A 432 -21.86 9.78 6.75
CA GLU A 432 -20.54 9.26 7.11
C GLU A 432 -19.64 9.30 5.88
N ASN A 433 -18.91 10.39 5.67
CA ASN A 433 -17.77 10.36 4.76
C ASN A 433 -16.57 9.78 5.52
N ILE A 434 -16.30 8.52 5.23
CA ILE A 434 -15.05 7.81 5.46
C ILE A 434 -13.98 8.50 4.61
N LEU A 435 -13.00 9.16 5.24
CA LEU A 435 -11.76 9.53 4.58
C LEU A 435 -10.69 8.50 4.95
N THR A 436 -10.63 7.44 4.16
CA THR A 436 -9.45 6.61 3.95
C THR A 436 -8.60 7.25 2.85
N SER A 437 -7.35 7.60 3.19
CA SER A 437 -6.13 7.56 2.38
C SER A 437 -6.22 7.58 0.84
N GLY A 438 -5.59 8.56 0.19
CA GLY A 438 -5.22 8.43 -1.24
C GLY A 438 -4.83 9.72 -1.98
N THR A 439 -3.52 10.01 -2.00
CA THR A 439 -2.71 10.51 -3.15
C THR A 439 -3.08 11.79 -3.92
N HIS A 440 -2.19 12.78 -3.80
CA HIS A 440 -1.58 13.62 -4.86
C HIS A 440 -2.46 14.09 -6.04
N GLY A 441 -2.79 15.38 -6.02
CA GLY A 441 -3.22 16.14 -7.20
C GLY A 441 -3.11 17.64 -6.92
N HIS A 442 -2.25 18.33 -7.67
CA HIS A 442 -1.93 19.75 -7.57
C HIS A 442 -3.16 20.66 -7.44
N HIS A 443 -3.22 21.45 -6.36
CA HIS A 443 -4.08 22.63 -6.32
C HIS A 443 -3.33 23.84 -6.91
N GLN A 444 -3.70 24.20 -8.14
CA GLN A 444 -3.41 25.50 -8.71
C GLN A 444 -4.04 26.59 -7.83
N MET A 445 -3.21 27.58 -7.47
CA MET A 445 -3.64 28.84 -6.89
C MET A 445 -4.42 29.64 -7.93
N LEU A 446 -5.74 29.78 -7.75
CA LEU A 446 -6.52 30.79 -8.45
C LEU A 446 -6.40 32.11 -7.66
N SER A 447 -5.57 33.00 -8.17
CA SER A 447 -5.54 34.41 -7.80
C SER A 447 -6.80 35.09 -8.35
N ALA A 448 -7.58 35.69 -7.47
CA ALA A 448 -8.68 36.58 -7.85
C ALA A 448 -8.16 38.03 -7.88
N PRO A 449 -8.28 38.78 -8.98
CA PRO A 449 -7.98 40.21 -8.97
C PRO A 449 -9.19 40.99 -8.43
N LEU A 450 -8.94 41.77 -7.37
CA LEU A 450 -9.81 42.85 -6.91
C LEU A 450 -9.93 43.90 -8.01
N ARG A 451 -11.12 44.08 -8.60
CA ARG A 451 -11.43 45.26 -9.43
C ARG A 451 -11.87 46.40 -8.51
N CYS A 452 -11.02 47.42 -8.42
CA CYS A 452 -11.34 48.73 -7.89
C CYS A 452 -12.33 49.45 -8.83
N PHE A 453 -13.44 49.97 -8.28
CA PHE A 453 -14.28 50.94 -8.97
C PHE A 453 -13.69 52.34 -8.79
N SER A 454 -13.12 52.90 -9.85
CA SER A 454 -12.80 54.32 -9.95
C SER A 454 -14.03 55.06 -10.49
N ARG A 455 -14.52 56.06 -9.73
CA ARG A 455 -15.51 57.05 -10.18
C ARG A 455 -14.89 57.99 -11.22
N PRO A 456 -15.60 58.38 -12.29
CA PRO A 456 -15.29 59.58 -13.05
C PRO A 456 -15.84 60.80 -12.33
N SER A 457 -14.99 61.81 -12.19
CA SER A 457 -15.28 63.15 -11.70
C SER A 457 -15.99 64.00 -12.76
N VAL A 458 -17.06 64.68 -12.35
CA VAL A 458 -17.42 66.04 -12.78
C VAL A 458 -17.67 66.84 -11.51
#